data_AF-A0A520YII5-F1
#
_entry.id   AF-A0A520YII5-F1
#
_cell.length_a   1.000
_cell.length_b   1.000
_cell.length_c   1.000
_cell.angle_alpha   90.00
_cell.angle_beta   90.00
_cell.angle_gamma   90.00
#
_symmetry.space_group_name_H-M   'P 1'
#
loop_
_entity.id
_entity.type
_entity.pdbx_description
1 polymer ?
#
loop_
_entity_poly.entity_id
_entity_poly.type
_entity_poly.pdbx_seq_one_letter_code
_entity_poly.pdbx_strand_id
1 'polypeptide(L)'
;MASEQPYRADPAILALGDAFYDQVEPADFPQRIERFFNHLHAQRVGLGRLDDGERERHFGCFEPLPENLTKPLALRYHGHQFRHYNPELGDGRGFLFAQLRDDRDRLLDLGTKGSGQTPWSRSGDGRLTLKGGVREILATEMLEALGVNTSKTFALYETGEELWRGDEPSPTRSSVMTRLSHGHIRIGSFQRLAFHQDHDNLARLVDYCLEQLYGETPQGDTQARAVRLFDLAATATAELAASYMAAGFVHGVLNSDNIAITGESFDYGPWRFTPKWEEGFTAAYFDQMGLYSFGRQPEAIHWDLVQLGSSLTLIGKIDDLQPVANGWTDRFDAALIEKLLWRLGVAPDEDDRELAQSIVTALGTDDVLIDRFFIDWRGGIDPGGETYAGEGFRKLAAHLKGRANENARSHPYWSDPAPCSMHIEEVETIWDAIAENDDWQPLYEKIDAIRRMGEAMGA
;
A
#
# COMPACT_ATOMS: atom_id res chain seq x y z
N MET A 1 -14.46 -21.82 6.10
CA MET A 1 -13.21 -21.76 5.32
C MET A 1 -13.59 -21.81 3.85
N ALA A 2 -13.29 -20.76 3.09
CA ALA A 2 -13.48 -20.79 1.65
C ALA A 2 -12.62 -21.93 1.07
N SER A 3 -13.12 -22.64 0.05
CA SER A 3 -12.30 -23.61 -0.66
C SER A 3 -11.17 -22.87 -1.37
N GLU A 4 -9.94 -23.37 -1.23
CA GLU A 4 -8.80 -22.84 -1.96
C GLU A 4 -9.07 -22.75 -3.46
N GLN A 5 -8.71 -21.61 -4.05
CA GLN A 5 -8.85 -21.40 -5.47
C GLN A 5 -7.85 -22.26 -6.26
N PRO A 6 -8.22 -22.73 -7.46
CA PRO A 6 -7.24 -23.27 -8.41
C PRO A 6 -6.20 -22.21 -8.83
N TYR A 7 -4.91 -22.56 -8.75
CA TYR A 7 -3.83 -21.73 -9.29
C TYR A 7 -4.07 -21.41 -10.77
N ARG A 8 -3.92 -20.12 -11.14
CA ARG A 8 -4.04 -19.64 -12.51
C ARG A 8 -2.92 -18.66 -12.81
N ALA A 9 -1.88 -19.14 -13.49
CA ALA A 9 -0.83 -18.29 -14.05
C ALA A 9 -1.41 -17.36 -15.12
N ASP A 10 -0.93 -16.12 -15.18
CA ASP A 10 -1.31 -15.17 -16.23
C ASP A 10 -0.20 -14.12 -16.44
N PRO A 11 0.91 -14.45 -17.15
CA PRO A 11 2.04 -13.54 -17.39
C PRO A 11 1.72 -12.45 -18.44
N ALA A 12 0.62 -11.72 -18.24
CA ALA A 12 0.09 -10.71 -19.15
C ALA A 12 1.06 -9.56 -19.43
N ILE A 13 2.00 -9.26 -18.54
CA ILE A 13 3.04 -8.23 -18.70
C ILE A 13 3.85 -8.43 -19.99
N LEU A 14 3.97 -9.67 -20.46
CA LEU A 14 4.69 -9.99 -21.69
C LEU A 14 4.05 -9.32 -22.92
N ALA A 15 2.75 -9.02 -22.88
CA ALA A 15 2.05 -8.32 -23.97
C ALA A 15 2.51 -6.86 -24.16
N LEU A 16 3.14 -6.24 -23.16
CA LEU A 16 3.70 -4.89 -23.28
C LEU A 16 4.96 -4.85 -24.18
N GLY A 17 5.75 -5.92 -24.15
CA GLY A 17 7.01 -6.09 -24.89
C GLY A 17 8.26 -5.49 -24.23
N ASP A 18 9.41 -5.68 -24.87
CA ASP A 18 10.77 -5.43 -24.33
C ASP A 18 11.09 -3.97 -23.97
N ALA A 19 10.24 -3.02 -24.35
CA ALA A 19 10.42 -1.61 -24.00
C ALA A 19 10.26 -1.35 -22.49
N PHE A 20 9.54 -2.23 -21.79
CA PHE A 20 9.04 -2.00 -20.43
C PHE A 20 9.89 -2.62 -19.32
N TYR A 21 10.76 -3.57 -19.65
CA TYR A 21 11.51 -4.33 -18.66
C TYR A 21 12.83 -4.87 -19.20
N ASP A 22 13.68 -5.32 -18.29
CA ASP A 22 14.88 -6.11 -18.56
C ASP A 22 14.73 -7.48 -17.89
N GLN A 23 15.11 -8.55 -18.59
CA GLN A 23 15.25 -9.86 -17.96
C GLN A 23 16.46 -9.85 -17.03
N VAL A 24 16.28 -10.35 -15.81
CA VAL A 24 17.32 -10.38 -14.77
C VAL A 24 17.40 -11.75 -14.12
N GLU A 25 18.44 -11.97 -13.32
CA GLU A 25 18.63 -13.19 -12.53
C GLU A 25 18.53 -12.85 -11.04
N PRO A 26 17.93 -13.70 -10.21
CA PRO A 26 17.96 -13.53 -8.77
C PRO A 26 19.37 -13.67 -8.21
N ALA A 27 19.65 -13.00 -7.10
CA ALA A 27 20.82 -13.29 -6.30
C ALA A 27 20.72 -14.69 -5.68
N ASP A 28 21.85 -15.38 -5.60
CA ASP A 28 21.96 -16.60 -4.79
C ASP A 28 22.34 -16.25 -3.36
N PHE A 29 21.59 -16.79 -2.41
CA PHE A 29 21.72 -16.49 -0.99
C PHE A 29 22.36 -17.65 -0.23
N PRO A 30 23.25 -17.39 0.75
CA PRO A 30 23.85 -18.42 1.59
C PRO A 30 22.83 -19.28 2.35
N GLN A 31 21.73 -18.65 2.78
CA GLN A 31 20.64 -19.29 3.53
C GLN A 31 19.28 -18.85 2.98
N ARG A 32 18.25 -19.63 3.28
CA ARG A 32 16.85 -19.38 2.90
C ARG A 32 15.95 -19.75 4.09
N ILE A 33 16.10 -19.05 5.21
CA ILE A 33 15.30 -19.32 6.41
C ILE A 33 13.94 -18.62 6.24
N GLU A 34 12.86 -19.40 6.09
CA GLU A 34 11.50 -18.84 6.03
C GLU A 34 11.16 -18.17 7.37
N ARG A 35 10.88 -16.87 7.33
CA ARG A 35 10.45 -16.09 8.50
C ARG A 35 8.96 -15.75 8.47
N PHE A 36 8.39 -15.68 7.28
CA PHE A 36 6.97 -15.40 7.09
C PHE A 36 6.48 -15.94 5.74
N PHE A 37 5.30 -16.55 5.73
CA PHE A 37 4.55 -16.89 4.53
C PHE A 37 3.06 -16.58 4.74
N ASN A 38 2.45 -15.88 3.78
CA ASN A 38 1.08 -15.42 3.91
C ASN A 38 0.09 -16.49 3.45
N HIS A 39 -0.18 -17.46 4.32
CA HIS A 39 -1.08 -18.58 4.01
C HIS A 39 -2.50 -18.13 3.59
N LEU A 40 -3.01 -17.02 4.15
CA LEU A 40 -4.33 -16.50 3.80
C LEU A 40 -4.39 -16.08 2.33
N HIS A 41 -3.44 -15.25 1.89
CA HIS A 41 -3.39 -14.80 0.50
C HIS A 41 -2.90 -15.89 -0.45
N ALA A 42 -2.03 -16.81 0.00
CA ALA A 42 -1.63 -17.98 -0.78
C ALA A 42 -2.83 -18.85 -1.18
N GLN A 43 -3.80 -19.05 -0.28
CA GLN A 43 -5.04 -19.77 -0.59
C GLN A 43 -5.90 -19.04 -1.64
N ARG A 44 -5.93 -17.71 -1.63
CA ARG A 44 -6.67 -16.87 -2.59
C ARG A 44 -6.07 -16.86 -3.99
N VAL A 45 -4.83 -17.33 -4.15
CA VAL A 45 -4.14 -17.40 -5.45
C VAL A 45 -3.79 -18.82 -5.87
N GLY A 46 -4.26 -19.82 -5.11
CA GLY A 46 -4.04 -21.24 -5.38
C GLY A 46 -2.63 -21.76 -5.08
N LEU A 47 -1.88 -21.07 -4.23
CA LEU A 47 -0.55 -21.46 -3.76
C LEU A 47 -0.56 -21.90 -2.28
N GLY A 48 -1.74 -22.15 -1.70
CA GLY A 48 -1.91 -22.51 -0.29
C GLY A 48 -1.45 -23.93 0.05
N ARG A 49 -1.33 -24.81 -0.95
CA ARG A 49 -0.88 -26.21 -0.81
C ARG A 49 0.62 -26.44 -0.93
N LEU A 50 1.40 -25.40 -1.21
CA LEU A 50 2.85 -25.56 -1.37
C LEU A 50 3.48 -26.07 -0.07
N ASP A 51 4.23 -27.17 -0.16
CA ASP A 51 5.04 -27.65 0.96
C ASP A 51 6.24 -26.72 1.23
N ASP A 52 6.92 -26.90 2.37
CA ASP A 52 8.02 -26.02 2.78
C ASP A 52 9.15 -25.98 1.74
N GLY A 53 9.42 -27.10 1.08
CA GLY A 53 10.44 -27.18 0.03
C GLY A 53 10.01 -26.50 -1.26
N GLU A 54 8.73 -26.58 -1.63
CA GLU A 54 8.14 -25.84 -2.76
C GLU A 54 8.17 -24.34 -2.51
N ARG A 55 7.84 -23.89 -1.29
CA ARG A 55 7.90 -22.48 -0.92
C ARG A 55 9.33 -21.96 -0.98
N GLU A 56 10.30 -22.69 -0.42
CA GLU A 56 11.72 -22.31 -0.50
C GLU A 56 12.18 -22.20 -1.96
N ARG A 57 11.85 -23.18 -2.82
CA ARG A 57 12.23 -23.14 -4.25
C ARG A 57 11.67 -21.92 -4.97
N HIS A 58 10.39 -21.62 -4.79
CA HIS A 58 9.74 -20.53 -5.54
C HIS A 58 9.97 -19.14 -4.94
N PHE A 59 10.07 -19.01 -3.62
CA PHE A 59 10.11 -17.71 -2.94
C PHE A 59 11.42 -17.43 -2.21
N GLY A 60 12.25 -18.44 -1.98
CA GLY A 60 13.63 -18.31 -1.50
C GLY A 60 14.67 -18.37 -2.63
N CYS A 61 14.45 -19.18 -3.67
CA CYS A 61 15.35 -19.30 -4.83
C CYS A 61 14.84 -18.60 -6.09
N PHE A 62 13.56 -18.23 -6.15
CA PHE A 62 12.91 -17.69 -7.35
C PHE A 62 12.96 -18.63 -8.56
N GLU A 63 12.86 -19.94 -8.32
CA GLU A 63 12.56 -20.88 -9.41
C GLU A 63 11.18 -20.55 -10.01
N PRO A 64 11.03 -20.45 -11.34
CA PRO A 64 9.77 -20.10 -11.98
C PRO A 64 8.59 -20.94 -11.49
N LEU A 65 7.46 -20.29 -11.20
CA LEU A 65 6.20 -20.98 -11.00
C LEU A 65 5.73 -21.64 -12.32
N PRO A 66 4.93 -22.72 -12.25
CA PRO A 66 4.39 -23.37 -13.45
C PRO A 66 3.65 -22.39 -14.36
N GLU A 67 3.89 -22.49 -15.67
CA GLU A 67 3.24 -21.69 -16.73
C GLU A 67 3.43 -20.17 -16.58
N ASN A 68 4.49 -19.75 -15.86
CA ASN A 68 4.76 -18.34 -15.58
C ASN A 68 6.04 -17.84 -16.26
N LEU A 69 6.51 -16.66 -15.86
CA LEU A 69 7.75 -16.04 -16.35
C LEU A 69 8.94 -17.00 -16.17
N THR A 70 9.64 -17.33 -17.26
CA THR A 70 10.83 -18.18 -17.21
C THR A 70 12.07 -17.46 -16.67
N LYS A 71 12.06 -16.13 -16.72
CA LYS A 71 13.04 -15.25 -16.09
C LYS A 71 12.32 -14.06 -15.45
N PRO A 72 12.74 -13.61 -14.27
CA PRO A 72 12.19 -12.41 -13.67
C PRO A 72 12.46 -11.15 -14.50
N LEU A 73 11.61 -10.14 -14.33
CA LEU A 73 11.62 -8.90 -15.10
C LEU A 73 11.84 -7.69 -14.17
N ALA A 74 12.93 -6.96 -14.35
CA ALA A 74 13.13 -5.67 -13.71
C ALA A 74 12.41 -4.58 -14.51
N LEU A 75 11.39 -3.94 -13.94
CA LEU A 75 10.58 -2.96 -14.65
C LEU A 75 11.31 -1.63 -14.79
N ARG A 76 11.09 -0.95 -15.92
CA ARG A 76 11.66 0.37 -16.23
C ARG A 76 10.65 1.47 -15.91
N TYR A 77 11.04 2.45 -15.12
CA TYR A 77 10.23 3.64 -14.82
C TYR A 77 11.14 4.81 -14.44
N HIS A 78 10.61 6.01 -14.58
CA HIS A 78 11.20 7.23 -14.03
C HIS A 78 10.36 7.64 -12.82
N GLY A 79 10.52 8.86 -12.32
CA GLY A 79 9.77 9.33 -11.17
C GLY A 79 10.11 10.76 -10.82
N HIS A 80 9.19 11.46 -10.17
CA HIS A 80 9.51 12.69 -9.46
C HIS A 80 9.81 12.35 -8.00
N GLN A 81 11.09 12.42 -7.63
CA GLN A 81 11.52 12.22 -6.24
C GLN A 81 11.59 13.57 -5.53
N PHE A 82 10.79 13.74 -4.47
CA PHE A 82 10.68 15.01 -3.76
C PHE A 82 10.42 16.19 -4.72
N ARG A 83 9.45 16.02 -5.62
CA ARG A 83 9.06 16.95 -6.70
C ARG A 83 10.10 17.19 -7.80
N HIS A 84 11.25 16.49 -7.81
CA HIS A 84 12.28 16.62 -8.84
C HIS A 84 12.29 15.40 -9.76
N TYR A 85 12.25 15.63 -11.07
CA TYR A 85 12.28 14.54 -12.04
C TYR A 85 13.61 13.79 -12.03
N ASN A 86 13.54 12.46 -11.92
CA ASN A 86 14.67 11.56 -11.95
C ASN A 86 14.49 10.52 -13.07
N PRO A 87 15.26 10.60 -14.17
CA PRO A 87 15.24 9.63 -15.26
C PRO A 87 16.05 8.36 -14.97
N GLU A 88 16.75 8.29 -13.84
CA GLU A 88 17.63 7.17 -13.47
C GLU A 88 16.97 6.30 -12.38
N LEU A 89 15.79 5.77 -12.69
CA LEU A 89 15.04 4.85 -11.82
C LEU A 89 14.69 3.55 -12.57
N GLY A 90 13.96 2.68 -11.90
CA GLY A 90 13.66 1.31 -12.32
C GLY A 90 13.74 0.37 -11.12
N ASP A 91 13.38 -0.89 -11.31
CA ASP A 91 13.45 -1.87 -10.23
C ASP A 91 14.90 -2.20 -9.87
N GLY A 92 15.48 -1.43 -8.94
CA GLY A 92 16.91 -1.48 -8.61
C GLY A 92 17.29 -2.47 -7.51
N ARG A 93 16.34 -3.12 -6.85
CA ARG A 93 16.61 -4.12 -5.79
C ARG A 93 15.54 -5.21 -5.75
N GLY A 94 14.94 -5.49 -6.89
CA GLY A 94 13.70 -6.22 -7.01
C GLY A 94 13.40 -6.55 -8.47
N PHE A 95 12.39 -7.37 -8.69
CA PHE A 95 11.86 -7.70 -10.01
C PHE A 95 10.45 -8.24 -9.88
N LEU A 96 9.69 -8.22 -10.98
CA LEU A 96 8.49 -9.02 -11.16
C LEU A 96 8.90 -10.47 -11.40
N PHE A 97 8.54 -11.34 -10.45
CA PHE A 97 8.84 -12.77 -10.47
C PHE A 97 7.77 -13.58 -11.22
N ALA A 98 6.50 -13.27 -10.99
CA ALA A 98 5.39 -14.00 -11.59
C ALA A 98 4.11 -13.16 -11.61
N GLN A 99 3.16 -13.53 -12.46
CA GLN A 99 1.80 -12.98 -12.45
C GLN A 99 0.75 -14.09 -12.45
N LEU A 100 -0.31 -13.88 -11.69
CA LEU A 100 -1.38 -14.86 -11.47
C LEU A 100 -2.71 -14.16 -11.19
N ARG A 101 -3.80 -14.92 -11.10
CA ARG A 101 -5.13 -14.38 -10.80
C ARG A 101 -5.65 -14.83 -9.44
N ASP A 102 -6.34 -13.92 -8.75
CA ASP A 102 -7.00 -14.19 -7.47
C ASP A 102 -8.46 -14.68 -7.63
N ASP A 103 -9.18 -14.77 -6.51
CA ASP A 103 -10.54 -15.33 -6.39
C ASP A 103 -11.62 -14.40 -6.92
N ARG A 104 -11.20 -13.23 -7.37
CA ARG A 104 -12.01 -12.19 -8.00
C ARG A 104 -11.53 -11.89 -9.42
N ASP A 105 -10.69 -12.76 -9.99
CA ASP A 105 -10.12 -12.63 -11.34
C ASP A 105 -9.24 -11.38 -11.54
N ARG A 106 -8.71 -10.80 -10.46
CA ARG A 106 -7.76 -9.69 -10.55
C ARG A 106 -6.37 -10.22 -10.88
N LEU A 107 -5.69 -9.54 -11.79
CA LEU A 107 -4.28 -9.82 -12.09
C LEU A 107 -3.40 -9.35 -10.94
N LEU A 108 -2.71 -10.26 -10.29
CA LEU A 108 -1.76 -9.94 -9.23
C LEU A 108 -0.33 -10.25 -9.66
N ASP A 109 0.56 -9.36 -9.27
CA ASP A 109 1.99 -9.47 -9.45
C ASP A 109 2.63 -10.01 -8.18
N LEU A 110 3.51 -11.00 -8.34
CA LEU A 110 4.51 -11.37 -7.35
C LEU A 110 5.78 -10.58 -7.64
N GLY A 111 5.90 -9.39 -7.05
CA GLY A 111 7.11 -8.57 -7.11
C GLY A 111 8.07 -8.89 -5.98
N THR A 112 9.36 -8.57 -6.11
CA THR A 112 10.36 -8.88 -5.08
C THR A 112 11.11 -7.65 -4.57
N LYS A 113 11.69 -7.76 -3.37
CA LYS A 113 12.52 -6.74 -2.74
C LYS A 113 13.69 -7.40 -2.02
N GLY A 114 14.90 -6.92 -2.25
CA GLY A 114 16.14 -7.49 -1.74
C GLY A 114 16.69 -8.66 -2.57
N SER A 115 16.17 -8.88 -3.78
CA SER A 115 16.42 -10.08 -4.58
C SER A 115 17.66 -10.01 -5.49
N GLY A 116 18.48 -8.95 -5.36
CA GLY A 116 19.70 -8.81 -6.14
C GLY A 116 19.84 -7.46 -6.84
N GLN A 117 21.00 -7.26 -7.44
CA GLN A 117 21.24 -6.12 -8.32
C GLN A 117 20.61 -6.37 -9.69
N THR A 118 20.13 -5.30 -10.30
CA THR A 118 19.58 -5.24 -11.66
C THR A 118 20.31 -4.12 -12.42
N PRO A 119 20.07 -3.95 -13.73
CA PRO A 119 20.56 -2.78 -14.46
C PRO A 119 20.14 -1.43 -13.87
N TRP A 120 19.11 -1.43 -13.01
CA TRP A 120 18.51 -0.23 -12.41
C TRP A 120 18.96 0.02 -10.95
N SER A 121 19.91 -0.77 -10.43
CA SER A 121 20.41 -0.64 -9.06
C SER A 121 21.18 0.64 -8.77
N ARG A 122 21.68 1.34 -9.81
CA ARG A 122 22.61 2.46 -9.67
C ARG A 122 23.81 2.05 -8.80
N SER A 123 23.99 2.70 -7.65
CA SER A 123 25.04 2.40 -6.66
C SER A 123 24.56 1.51 -5.50
N GLY A 124 23.30 1.07 -5.50
CA GLY A 124 22.73 0.20 -4.48
C GLY A 124 23.20 -1.26 -4.60
N ASP A 125 23.26 -1.97 -3.48
CA ASP A 125 23.68 -3.38 -3.40
C ASP A 125 22.58 -4.40 -3.77
N GLY A 126 21.36 -3.91 -4.02
CA GLY A 126 20.22 -4.76 -4.36
C GLY A 126 19.66 -5.58 -3.19
N ARG A 127 20.05 -5.30 -1.94
CA ARG A 127 19.65 -6.07 -0.74
C ARG A 127 18.60 -5.34 0.10
N LEU A 128 17.88 -6.13 0.90
CA LEU A 128 16.91 -5.66 1.89
C LEU A 128 17.38 -6.06 3.28
N THR A 129 17.26 -5.16 4.25
CA THR A 129 17.56 -5.50 5.64
C THR A 129 16.41 -6.30 6.23
N LEU A 130 16.70 -7.21 7.16
CA LEU A 130 15.69 -8.00 7.83
C LEU A 130 14.68 -7.09 8.56
N LYS A 131 15.15 -6.00 9.18
CA LYS A 131 14.30 -4.95 9.77
C LYS A 131 13.34 -4.36 8.74
N GLY A 132 13.83 -4.05 7.53
CA GLY A 132 13.01 -3.56 6.43
C GLY A 132 11.90 -4.54 6.06
N GLY A 133 12.21 -5.84 5.97
CA GLY A 133 11.22 -6.89 5.73
C GLY A 133 10.17 -7.01 6.84
N VAL A 134 10.59 -7.00 8.11
CA VAL A 134 9.67 -7.04 9.28
C VAL A 134 8.75 -5.82 9.32
N ARG A 135 9.30 -4.63 9.07
CA ARG A 135 8.50 -3.39 8.98
C ARG A 135 7.48 -3.44 7.84
N GLU A 136 7.82 -4.08 6.73
CA GLU A 136 6.89 -4.22 5.61
C GLU A 136 5.75 -5.21 5.93
N ILE A 137 6.03 -6.32 6.61
CA ILE A 137 4.98 -7.22 7.14
C ILE A 137 3.98 -6.43 8.00
N LEU A 138 4.48 -5.72 9.02
CA LEU A 138 3.66 -4.96 9.96
C LEU A 138 2.80 -3.90 9.27
N ALA A 139 3.36 -3.17 8.29
CA ALA A 139 2.61 -2.18 7.52
C ALA A 139 1.49 -2.82 6.70
N THR A 140 1.81 -3.88 5.93
CA THR A 140 0.83 -4.52 5.04
C THR A 140 -0.32 -5.16 5.80
N GLU A 141 -0.06 -5.83 6.92
CA GLU A 141 -1.10 -6.43 7.77
C GLU A 141 -1.99 -5.35 8.40
N MET A 142 -1.39 -4.29 8.97
CA MET A 142 -2.16 -3.23 9.65
C MET A 142 -3.02 -2.43 8.67
N LEU A 143 -2.47 -2.08 7.51
CA LEU A 143 -3.20 -1.34 6.48
C LEU A 143 -4.35 -2.17 5.89
N GLU A 144 -4.16 -3.48 5.69
CA GLU A 144 -5.25 -4.37 5.26
C GLU A 144 -6.36 -4.43 6.31
N ALA A 145 -6.02 -4.61 7.59
CA ALA A 145 -7.01 -4.64 8.67
C ALA A 145 -7.78 -3.32 8.83
N LEU A 146 -7.17 -2.20 8.43
CA LEU A 146 -7.79 -0.87 8.40
C LEU A 146 -8.49 -0.54 7.06
N GLY A 147 -8.68 -1.53 6.19
CA GLY A 147 -9.44 -1.38 4.95
C GLY A 147 -8.73 -0.56 3.87
N VAL A 148 -7.42 -0.36 3.96
CA VAL A 148 -6.62 0.28 2.92
C VAL A 148 -6.37 -0.73 1.80
N ASN A 149 -6.55 -0.31 0.54
CA ASN A 149 -6.10 -1.09 -0.60
C ASN A 149 -4.57 -1.12 -0.62
N THR A 150 -3.98 -2.15 0.02
CA THR A 150 -2.53 -2.34 0.16
C THR A 150 -2.07 -3.63 -0.50
N SER A 151 -0.86 -3.59 -1.06
CA SER A 151 -0.07 -4.78 -1.35
C SER A 151 0.11 -5.65 -0.11
N LYS A 152 0.43 -6.94 -0.32
CA LYS A 152 0.64 -7.92 0.74
C LYS A 152 2.09 -8.33 0.77
N THR A 153 2.68 -8.40 1.97
CA THR A 153 3.87 -9.24 2.13
C THR A 153 3.43 -10.69 1.94
N PHE A 154 4.03 -11.38 0.98
CA PHE A 154 3.64 -12.74 0.60
C PHE A 154 4.59 -13.78 1.21
N ALA A 155 5.90 -13.55 1.10
CA ALA A 155 6.92 -14.39 1.70
C ALA A 155 8.13 -13.54 2.11
N LEU A 156 8.78 -13.91 3.22
CA LEU A 156 10.02 -13.31 3.70
C LEU A 156 11.01 -14.41 4.09
N TYR A 157 12.18 -14.40 3.47
CA TYR A 157 13.29 -15.29 3.80
C TYR A 157 14.48 -14.48 4.30
N GLU A 158 15.11 -14.95 5.36
CA GLU A 158 16.41 -14.45 5.79
C GLU A 158 17.51 -15.11 4.96
N THR A 159 18.47 -14.31 4.49
CA THR A 159 19.46 -14.74 3.48
C THR A 159 20.78 -15.21 4.09
N GLY A 160 21.02 -14.91 5.37
CA GLY A 160 22.29 -15.17 6.06
C GLY A 160 23.44 -14.24 5.65
N GLU A 161 23.18 -13.20 4.85
CA GLU A 161 24.16 -12.15 4.56
C GLU A 161 24.19 -11.07 5.66
N GLU A 162 25.36 -10.49 5.88
CA GLU A 162 25.56 -9.31 6.72
C GLU A 162 25.63 -8.05 5.86
N LEU A 163 24.85 -7.03 6.21
CA LEU A 163 24.80 -5.76 5.47
C LEU A 163 25.38 -4.63 6.32
N TRP A 164 26.00 -3.66 5.65
CA TRP A 164 26.40 -2.39 6.26
C TRP A 164 25.44 -1.29 5.84
N ARG A 165 24.90 -0.58 6.83
CA ARG A 165 23.91 0.49 6.68
C ARG A 165 24.28 1.67 7.58
N GLY A 166 23.96 2.88 7.14
CA GLY A 166 24.25 4.10 7.90
C GLY A 166 23.15 4.50 8.88
N ASP A 167 21.96 3.92 8.71
CA ASP A 167 20.71 4.25 9.39
C ASP A 167 20.23 3.15 10.35
N GLU A 168 20.98 2.04 10.47
CA GLU A 168 20.74 0.99 11.46
C GLU A 168 22.07 0.36 11.95
N PRO A 169 22.10 -0.24 13.17
CA PRO A 169 23.30 -0.91 13.69
C PRO A 169 23.84 -1.95 12.70
N SER A 170 25.14 -1.89 12.42
CA SER A 170 25.81 -2.77 11.45
C SER A 170 26.88 -3.65 12.11
N PRO A 171 27.13 -4.89 11.62
CA PRO A 171 26.40 -5.56 10.55
C PRO A 171 24.93 -5.85 10.93
N THR A 172 24.02 -5.62 9.99
CA THR A 172 22.61 -5.97 10.11
C THR A 172 22.29 -7.19 9.26
N ARG A 173 21.28 -7.96 9.65
CA ARG A 173 20.83 -9.17 8.96
C ARG A 173 20.11 -8.81 7.65
N SER A 174 20.29 -9.63 6.63
CA SER A 174 19.68 -9.46 5.31
C SER A 174 18.44 -10.35 5.12
N SER A 175 17.51 -9.88 4.31
CA SER A 175 16.33 -10.65 3.89
C SER A 175 16.04 -10.45 2.41
N VAL A 176 15.21 -11.35 1.88
CA VAL A 176 14.56 -11.20 0.59
C VAL A 176 13.06 -11.43 0.77
N MET A 177 12.28 -10.65 0.05
CA MET A 177 10.83 -10.63 0.20
C MET A 177 10.13 -10.75 -1.15
N THR A 178 9.01 -11.46 -1.16
CA THR A 178 8.02 -11.44 -2.23
C THR A 178 6.79 -10.66 -1.76
N ARG A 179 6.30 -9.74 -2.59
CA ARG A 179 5.11 -8.94 -2.41
C ARG A 179 4.06 -9.39 -3.43
N LEU A 180 2.83 -9.57 -2.97
CA LEU A 180 1.66 -9.78 -3.84
C LEU A 180 0.94 -8.43 -4.01
N SER A 181 0.84 -7.93 -5.24
CA SER A 181 0.33 -6.57 -5.53
C SER A 181 -0.65 -6.59 -6.69
N HIS A 182 -1.62 -5.67 -6.70
CA HIS A 182 -2.51 -5.43 -7.84
C HIS A 182 -1.79 -4.60 -8.93
N GLY A 183 -0.74 -5.19 -9.50
CA GLY A 183 0.14 -4.60 -10.50
C GLY A 183 1.28 -3.74 -9.92
N HIS A 184 2.44 -3.74 -10.59
CA HIS A 184 3.58 -2.86 -10.29
C HIS A 184 3.73 -1.68 -11.27
N ILE A 185 2.73 -1.44 -12.12
CA ILE A 185 2.70 -0.25 -12.97
C ILE A 185 2.44 0.99 -12.12
N ARG A 186 3.29 2.01 -12.27
CA ARG A 186 3.28 3.23 -11.46
C ARG A 186 3.09 4.45 -12.34
N ILE A 187 2.80 5.61 -11.74
CA ILE A 187 2.83 6.90 -12.45
C ILE A 187 4.20 7.11 -13.13
N GLY A 188 5.28 6.70 -12.47
CA GLY A 188 6.64 6.67 -13.02
C GLY A 188 6.81 5.92 -14.36
N SER A 189 6.01 4.88 -14.59
CA SER A 189 6.02 4.11 -15.84
C SER A 189 5.54 4.96 -17.03
N PHE A 190 4.50 5.76 -16.83
CA PHE A 190 3.96 6.69 -17.84
C PHE A 190 4.91 7.86 -18.07
N GLN A 191 5.46 8.42 -16.98
CA GLN A 191 6.41 9.52 -17.04
C GLN A 191 7.66 9.19 -17.86
N ARG A 192 8.13 7.94 -17.81
CA ARG A 192 9.25 7.48 -18.64
C ARG A 192 8.91 7.53 -20.13
N LEU A 193 7.76 6.98 -20.52
CA LEU A 193 7.34 6.96 -21.92
C LEU A 193 7.11 8.37 -22.46
N ALA A 194 6.49 9.24 -21.64
CA ALA A 194 6.30 10.64 -21.98
C ALA A 194 7.63 11.39 -22.19
N PHE A 195 8.64 11.14 -21.34
CA PHE A 195 9.98 11.72 -21.51
C PHE A 195 10.63 11.34 -22.85
N HIS A 196 10.45 10.09 -23.28
CA HIS A 196 10.94 9.62 -24.57
C HIS A 196 10.04 9.97 -25.77
N GLN A 197 8.91 10.66 -25.55
CA GLN A 197 7.90 10.94 -26.58
C GLN A 197 7.40 9.66 -27.27
N ASP A 198 7.28 8.57 -26.51
CA ASP A 198 6.90 7.24 -27.04
C ASP A 198 5.38 7.06 -27.02
N HIS A 199 4.71 7.63 -28.02
CA HIS A 199 3.25 7.61 -28.15
C HIS A 199 2.68 6.18 -28.22
N ASP A 200 3.34 5.29 -28.97
CA ASP A 200 2.82 3.95 -29.25
C ASP A 200 2.87 3.06 -28.00
N ASN A 201 4.00 3.07 -27.28
CA ASN A 201 4.08 2.31 -26.03
C ASN A 201 3.25 2.97 -24.93
N LEU A 202 3.09 4.30 -24.91
CA LEU A 202 2.18 4.94 -23.96
C LEU A 202 0.73 4.51 -24.18
N ALA A 203 0.27 4.46 -25.44
CA ALA A 203 -1.06 3.94 -25.77
C ALA A 203 -1.21 2.46 -25.40
N ARG A 204 -0.18 1.64 -25.65
CA ARG A 204 -0.18 0.22 -25.26
C ARG A 204 -0.24 0.04 -23.74
N LEU A 205 0.48 0.87 -22.98
CA LEU A 205 0.44 0.83 -21.51
C LEU A 205 -0.95 1.21 -20.98
N VAL A 206 -1.60 2.20 -21.60
CA VAL A 206 -2.99 2.56 -21.27
C VAL A 206 -3.92 1.37 -21.47
N ASP A 207 -3.84 0.72 -22.64
CA ASP A 207 -4.68 -0.44 -22.96
C ASP A 207 -4.45 -1.60 -21.99
N TYR A 208 -3.18 -1.89 -21.67
CA TYR A 208 -2.82 -2.90 -20.68
C TYR A 208 -3.43 -2.60 -19.31
N CYS A 209 -3.33 -1.36 -18.83
CA CYS A 209 -3.87 -1.01 -17.52
C CYS A 209 -5.40 -1.14 -17.48
N LEU A 210 -6.10 -0.67 -18.52
CA LEU A 210 -7.55 -0.78 -18.63
C LEU A 210 -7.99 -2.24 -18.60
N GLU A 211 -7.41 -3.07 -19.46
CA GLU A 211 -7.81 -4.47 -19.61
C GLU A 211 -7.42 -5.32 -18.39
N GLN A 212 -6.17 -5.20 -17.96
CA GLN A 212 -5.58 -6.15 -17.01
C GLN A 212 -5.75 -5.74 -15.55
N LEU A 213 -5.73 -4.43 -15.26
CA LEU A 213 -5.77 -3.91 -13.89
C LEU A 213 -7.13 -3.31 -13.50
N TYR A 214 -7.92 -2.87 -14.47
CA TYR A 214 -9.27 -2.35 -14.23
C TYR A 214 -10.39 -3.26 -14.77
N GLY A 215 -10.06 -4.32 -15.51
CA GLY A 215 -11.05 -5.24 -16.07
C GLY A 215 -11.96 -4.59 -17.12
N GLU A 216 -11.52 -3.49 -17.73
CA GLU A 216 -12.26 -2.76 -18.75
C GLU A 216 -11.74 -3.08 -20.14
N THR A 217 -12.63 -3.49 -21.05
CA THR A 217 -12.28 -3.59 -22.46
C THR A 217 -11.96 -2.19 -23.00
N PRO A 218 -10.75 -1.95 -23.58
CA PRO A 218 -10.44 -0.64 -24.14
C PRO A 218 -11.40 -0.28 -25.28
N GLN A 219 -12.08 0.85 -25.15
CA GLN A 219 -13.10 1.33 -26.10
C GLN A 219 -12.78 2.75 -26.60
N GLY A 220 -13.17 3.04 -27.83
CA GLY A 220 -12.93 4.35 -28.45
C GLY A 220 -11.52 4.50 -29.03
N ASP A 221 -11.16 5.74 -29.37
CA ASP A 221 -9.80 6.05 -29.83
C ASP A 221 -8.81 6.14 -28.65
N THR A 222 -7.52 6.32 -28.95
CA THR A 222 -6.47 6.43 -27.93
C THR A 222 -6.72 7.55 -26.92
N GLN A 223 -7.27 8.68 -27.36
CA GLN A 223 -7.55 9.81 -26.49
C GLN A 223 -8.67 9.46 -25.49
N ALA A 224 -9.76 8.85 -25.95
CA ALA A 224 -10.84 8.40 -25.07
C ALA A 224 -10.35 7.39 -24.03
N ARG A 225 -9.49 6.45 -24.43
CA ARG A 225 -8.89 5.45 -23.54
C ARG A 225 -7.95 6.08 -22.50
N ALA A 226 -7.13 7.06 -22.90
CA ALA A 226 -6.27 7.80 -21.98
C ALA A 226 -7.08 8.56 -20.93
N VAL A 227 -8.16 9.23 -21.33
CA VAL A 227 -9.08 9.92 -20.41
C VAL A 227 -9.74 8.91 -19.46
N ARG A 228 -10.17 7.73 -19.96
CA ARG A 228 -10.77 6.71 -19.11
C ARG A 228 -9.82 6.19 -18.05
N LEU A 229 -8.58 5.86 -18.42
CA LEU A 229 -7.58 5.43 -17.45
C LEU A 229 -7.30 6.54 -16.42
N PHE A 230 -7.19 7.79 -16.88
CA PHE A 230 -6.94 8.91 -15.98
C PHE A 230 -8.07 9.11 -14.97
N ASP A 231 -9.31 8.93 -15.40
CA ASP A 231 -10.50 8.97 -14.54
C ASP A 231 -10.47 7.87 -13.47
N LEU A 232 -10.13 6.64 -13.85
CA LEU A 232 -9.99 5.51 -12.92
C LEU A 232 -8.85 5.74 -11.92
N ALA A 233 -7.71 6.24 -12.39
CA ALA A 233 -6.56 6.57 -11.54
C ALA A 233 -6.88 7.73 -10.58
N ALA A 234 -7.65 8.73 -11.02
CA ALA A 234 -8.08 9.83 -10.17
C ALA A 234 -8.98 9.37 -9.02
N THR A 235 -9.89 8.43 -9.27
CA THR A 235 -10.69 7.81 -8.20
C THR A 235 -9.82 6.97 -7.27
N ALA A 236 -8.99 6.08 -7.82
CA ALA A 236 -8.15 5.19 -7.01
C ALA A 236 -7.14 5.95 -6.12
N THR A 237 -6.55 7.02 -6.62
CA THR A 237 -5.61 7.86 -5.84
C THR A 237 -6.31 8.70 -4.78
N ALA A 238 -7.55 9.15 -5.04
CA ALA A 238 -8.37 9.83 -4.04
C ALA A 238 -8.75 8.89 -2.89
N GLU A 239 -9.15 7.66 -3.21
CA GLU A 239 -9.44 6.61 -2.23
C GLU A 239 -8.20 6.25 -1.41
N LEU A 240 -7.03 6.10 -2.04
CA LEU A 240 -5.76 5.85 -1.35
C LEU A 240 -5.45 6.95 -0.33
N ALA A 241 -5.52 8.21 -0.75
CA ALA A 241 -5.26 9.36 0.12
C ALA A 241 -6.25 9.39 1.30
N ALA A 242 -7.54 9.20 1.04
CA ALA A 242 -8.57 9.14 2.07
C ALA A 242 -8.34 7.99 3.07
N SER A 243 -7.96 6.82 2.57
CA SER A 243 -7.62 5.65 3.38
C SER A 243 -6.42 5.90 4.30
N TYR A 244 -5.37 6.58 3.84
CA TYR A 244 -4.25 6.96 4.70
C TYR A 244 -4.67 7.91 5.83
N MET A 245 -5.48 8.93 5.51
CA MET A 245 -5.99 9.86 6.52
C MET A 245 -6.86 9.15 7.55
N ALA A 246 -7.82 8.34 7.10
CA ALA A 246 -8.71 7.60 7.98
C ALA A 246 -7.96 6.55 8.82
N ALA A 247 -6.87 5.97 8.32
CA ALA A 247 -6.02 5.03 9.05
C ALA A 247 -5.06 5.71 10.04
N GLY A 248 -4.82 7.01 9.93
CA GLY A 248 -3.73 7.68 10.66
C GLY A 248 -2.34 7.26 10.16
N PHE A 249 -2.24 6.82 8.91
CA PHE A 249 -0.99 6.32 8.33
C PHE A 249 -0.24 7.43 7.60
N VAL A 250 1.08 7.45 7.76
CA VAL A 250 2.01 8.35 7.05
C VAL A 250 3.03 7.51 6.29
N HIS A 251 2.96 7.56 4.96
CA HIS A 251 3.83 6.77 4.07
C HIS A 251 5.29 7.20 4.14
N GLY A 252 5.53 8.52 4.22
CA GLY A 252 6.85 9.13 4.35
C GLY A 252 7.63 9.35 3.05
N VAL A 253 7.28 8.67 1.96
CA VAL A 253 7.88 8.88 0.62
C VAL A 253 6.84 8.72 -0.48
N LEU A 254 6.10 9.80 -0.78
CA LEU A 254 5.09 9.85 -1.84
C LEU A 254 5.69 10.47 -3.10
N ASN A 255 6.66 9.76 -3.67
CA ASN A 255 7.18 10.06 -5.00
C ASN A 255 6.27 9.43 -6.06
N SER A 256 6.24 9.95 -7.28
CA SER A 256 5.38 9.37 -8.33
C SER A 256 5.80 7.98 -8.79
N ASP A 257 7.02 7.52 -8.51
CA ASP A 257 7.45 6.13 -8.68
C ASP A 257 6.90 5.17 -7.60
N ASN A 258 6.30 5.70 -6.54
CA ASN A 258 5.66 4.96 -5.44
C ASN A 258 4.12 5.05 -5.46
N ILE A 259 3.52 5.62 -6.51
CA ILE A 259 2.07 5.65 -6.70
C ILE A 259 1.70 4.65 -7.79
N ALA A 260 1.05 3.54 -7.37
CA ALA A 260 0.56 2.52 -8.28
C ALA A 260 -0.60 3.10 -9.10
N ILE A 261 -0.71 2.70 -10.37
CA ILE A 261 -1.81 3.16 -11.22
C ILE A 261 -3.16 2.78 -10.64
N THR A 262 -3.24 1.63 -9.96
CA THR A 262 -4.43 1.08 -9.28
C THR A 262 -4.74 1.72 -7.92
N GLY A 263 -3.96 2.72 -7.48
CA GLY A 263 -4.09 3.31 -6.14
C GLY A 263 -3.79 2.32 -4.99
N GLU A 264 -3.14 1.20 -5.26
CA GLU A 264 -2.68 0.28 -4.22
C GLU A 264 -1.48 0.89 -3.46
N SER A 265 -1.54 0.85 -2.13
CA SER A 265 -0.44 1.22 -1.23
C SER A 265 0.70 0.20 -1.29
N PHE A 266 1.92 0.66 -1.54
CA PHE A 266 3.12 -0.19 -1.59
C PHE A 266 4.42 0.60 -1.37
N ASP A 267 5.52 -0.14 -1.19
CA ASP A 267 6.88 0.36 -0.90
C ASP A 267 7.07 1.05 0.45
N TYR A 268 6.85 0.24 1.47
CA TYR A 268 6.99 0.60 2.87
C TYR A 268 8.46 0.78 3.25
N GLY A 269 8.88 2.02 3.44
CA GLY A 269 10.18 2.39 4.00
C GLY A 269 10.03 3.08 5.36
N PRO A 270 10.14 4.41 5.42
CA PRO A 270 10.10 5.16 6.67
C PRO A 270 8.66 5.49 7.11
N TRP A 271 7.72 4.55 6.97
CA TRP A 271 6.32 4.77 7.35
C TRP A 271 6.12 4.88 8.87
N ARG A 272 5.04 5.53 9.29
CA ARG A 272 4.57 5.61 10.69
C ARG A 272 3.04 5.68 10.75
N PHE A 273 2.45 5.19 11.84
CA PHE A 273 1.09 5.59 12.23
C PHE A 273 1.19 6.74 13.23
N THR A 274 0.50 7.84 12.97
CA THR A 274 0.49 8.98 13.88
C THR A 274 -0.39 8.69 15.09
N PRO A 275 0.10 8.92 16.33
CA PRO A 275 -0.72 8.69 17.51
C PRO A 275 -1.94 9.61 17.59
N LYS A 276 -1.77 10.86 17.19
CA LYS A 276 -2.77 11.94 17.28
C LYS A 276 -3.02 12.54 15.90
N TRP A 277 -4.13 13.24 15.75
CA TRP A 277 -4.46 13.95 14.51
C TRP A 277 -3.65 15.24 14.39
N GLU A 278 -2.34 15.08 14.15
CA GLU A 278 -1.38 16.16 14.00
C GLU A 278 -0.95 16.26 12.54
N GLU A 279 -1.48 17.25 11.82
CA GLU A 279 -1.23 17.42 10.37
C GLU A 279 0.26 17.55 10.02
N GLY A 280 1.05 18.10 10.94
CA GLY A 280 2.50 18.29 10.80
C GLY A 280 3.34 17.04 11.08
N PHE A 281 2.74 15.93 11.53
CA PHE A 281 3.48 14.73 11.88
C PHE A 281 4.18 14.11 10.67
N THR A 282 5.49 13.89 10.76
CA THR A 282 6.32 13.31 9.69
C THR A 282 6.83 11.93 10.08
N ALA A 283 6.82 11.00 9.13
CA ALA A 283 7.30 9.64 9.36
C ALA A 283 8.81 9.48 9.15
N ALA A 284 9.36 10.20 8.17
CA ALA A 284 10.75 10.12 7.76
C ALA A 284 11.60 11.19 8.45
N TYR A 285 12.71 10.79 9.08
CA TYR A 285 13.64 11.72 9.75
C TYR A 285 14.27 12.75 8.80
N PHE A 286 14.34 12.44 7.51
CA PHE A 286 14.92 13.30 6.49
C PHE A 286 13.93 14.32 5.91
N ASP A 287 12.62 14.19 6.17
CA ASP A 287 11.60 15.12 5.67
C ASP A 287 11.51 16.37 6.55
N GLN A 288 12.58 17.15 6.57
CA GLN A 288 12.68 18.36 7.41
C GLN A 288 11.70 19.48 6.99
N MET A 289 11.16 19.40 5.77
CA MET A 289 10.23 20.37 5.22
C MET A 289 8.76 19.92 5.33
N GLY A 290 8.53 18.72 5.88
CA GLY A 290 7.19 18.13 5.99
C GLY A 290 6.50 18.01 4.65
N LEU A 291 7.21 17.67 3.57
CA LEU A 291 6.62 17.48 2.24
C LEU A 291 5.59 16.34 2.25
N TYR A 292 5.86 15.30 3.02
CA TYR A 292 5.05 14.09 3.14
C TYR A 292 4.51 13.92 4.57
N SER A 293 4.25 15.02 5.28
CA SER A 293 3.59 14.99 6.59
C SER A 293 2.16 14.48 6.48
N PHE A 294 1.59 14.02 7.60
CA PHE A 294 0.26 13.41 7.69
C PHE A 294 -0.81 14.19 6.91
N GLY A 295 -0.98 15.48 7.20
CA GLY A 295 -1.99 16.34 6.57
C GLY A 295 -1.72 16.70 5.11
N ARG A 296 -0.50 16.49 4.61
CA ARG A 296 -0.09 16.85 3.24
C ARG A 296 -0.07 15.69 2.27
N GLN A 297 -0.33 14.47 2.71
CA GLN A 297 -0.40 13.30 1.83
C GLN A 297 -1.46 13.44 0.72
N PRO A 298 -2.68 13.98 0.96
CA PRO A 298 -3.64 14.24 -0.10
C PRO A 298 -3.10 15.18 -1.18
N GLU A 299 -2.43 16.28 -0.78
CA GLU A 299 -1.78 17.22 -1.70
C GLU A 299 -0.65 16.55 -2.49
N ALA A 300 0.16 15.71 -1.84
CA ALA A 300 1.24 14.98 -2.48
C ALA A 300 0.73 14.04 -3.59
N ILE A 301 -0.26 13.21 -3.27
CA ILE A 301 -0.87 12.23 -4.17
C ILE A 301 -1.62 12.92 -5.31
N HIS A 302 -2.38 13.99 -5.04
CA HIS A 302 -3.06 14.75 -6.10
C HIS A 302 -2.06 15.36 -7.08
N TRP A 303 -0.95 15.91 -6.58
CA TRP A 303 0.10 16.42 -7.46
C TRP A 303 0.73 15.32 -8.33
N ASP A 304 0.94 14.11 -7.79
CA ASP A 304 1.43 12.98 -8.58
C ASP A 304 0.44 12.58 -9.67
N LEU A 305 -0.87 12.57 -9.38
CA LEU A 305 -1.93 12.39 -10.38
C LEU A 305 -1.84 13.46 -11.48
N VAL A 306 -1.58 14.73 -11.14
CA VAL A 306 -1.38 15.79 -12.15
C VAL A 306 -0.16 15.49 -13.04
N GLN A 307 0.90 14.86 -12.52
CA GLN A 307 2.04 14.42 -13.33
C GLN A 307 1.66 13.25 -14.26
N LEU A 308 0.78 12.34 -13.83
CA LEU A 308 0.20 11.32 -14.71
C LEU A 308 -0.58 11.99 -15.85
N GLY A 309 -1.48 12.92 -15.53
CA GLY A 309 -2.25 13.68 -16.52
C GLY A 309 -1.36 14.38 -17.52
N SER A 310 -0.26 15.01 -17.05
CA SER A 310 0.76 15.64 -17.90
C SER A 310 1.39 14.64 -18.87
N SER A 311 1.70 13.42 -18.40
CA SER A 311 2.25 12.35 -19.25
C SER A 311 1.24 11.91 -20.32
N LEU A 312 -0.04 11.83 -19.97
CA LEU A 312 -1.12 11.41 -20.87
C LEU A 312 -1.47 12.46 -21.95
N THR A 313 -1.07 13.73 -21.79
CA THR A 313 -1.26 14.76 -22.84
C THR A 313 -0.53 14.42 -24.16
N LEU A 314 0.45 13.51 -24.13
CA LEU A 314 1.12 13.03 -25.32
C LEU A 314 0.17 12.27 -26.28
N ILE A 315 -0.88 11.66 -25.74
CA ILE A 315 -1.86 10.85 -26.49
C ILE A 315 -3.32 11.27 -26.25
N GLY A 316 -3.55 12.33 -25.47
CA GLY A 316 -4.86 12.87 -25.16
C GLY A 316 -4.87 14.41 -25.13
N LYS A 317 -6.05 15.02 -25.09
CA LYS A 317 -6.19 16.48 -25.06
C LYS A 317 -6.29 17.00 -23.63
N ILE A 318 -5.60 18.10 -23.37
CA ILE A 318 -5.65 18.78 -22.07
C ILE A 318 -7.08 19.17 -21.67
N ASP A 319 -7.91 19.60 -22.62
CA ASP A 319 -9.31 20.01 -22.38
C ASP A 319 -10.18 18.87 -21.84
N ASP A 320 -9.83 17.61 -22.12
CA ASP A 320 -10.56 16.43 -21.63
C ASP A 320 -9.96 15.87 -20.33
N LEU A 321 -8.64 16.03 -20.11
CA LEU A 321 -7.94 15.55 -18.91
C LEU A 321 -8.11 16.52 -17.73
N GLN A 322 -8.12 17.83 -17.97
CA GLN A 322 -8.21 18.84 -16.92
C GLN A 322 -9.47 18.72 -16.04
N PRO A 323 -10.68 18.47 -16.58
CA PRO A 323 -11.87 18.26 -15.75
C PRO A 323 -11.74 17.09 -14.77
N VAL A 324 -11.07 16.00 -15.19
CA VAL A 324 -10.81 14.84 -14.32
C VAL A 324 -9.89 15.23 -13.16
N ALA A 325 -8.80 15.94 -13.44
CA ALA A 325 -7.86 16.40 -12.40
C ALA A 325 -8.51 17.36 -11.41
N ASN A 326 -9.40 18.25 -11.89
CA ASN A 326 -10.13 19.20 -11.06
C ASN A 326 -11.18 18.53 -10.17
N GLY A 327 -11.76 17.40 -10.61
CA GLY A 327 -12.76 16.64 -9.85
C GLY A 327 -12.17 15.74 -8.76
N TRP A 328 -10.85 15.72 -8.58
CA TRP A 328 -10.19 14.85 -7.61
C TRP A 328 -10.58 15.16 -6.15
N THR A 329 -10.67 16.45 -5.79
CA THR A 329 -11.02 16.87 -4.41
C THR A 329 -12.40 16.35 -3.99
N ASP A 330 -13.39 16.38 -4.89
CA ASP A 330 -14.72 15.86 -4.60
C ASP A 330 -14.71 14.34 -4.34
N ARG A 331 -13.87 13.60 -5.08
CA ARG A 331 -13.67 12.15 -4.89
C ARG A 331 -12.98 11.87 -3.57
N PHE A 332 -11.96 12.66 -3.22
CA PHE A 332 -11.25 12.53 -1.96
C PHE A 332 -12.16 12.80 -0.77
N ASP A 333 -12.95 13.87 -0.81
CA ASP A 333 -13.93 14.20 0.23
C ASP A 333 -14.93 13.05 0.44
N ALA A 334 -15.50 12.54 -0.66
CA ALA A 334 -16.45 11.44 -0.62
C ALA A 334 -15.83 10.16 -0.03
N ALA A 335 -14.63 9.80 -0.49
CA ALA A 335 -13.91 8.64 0.02
C ALA A 335 -13.53 8.80 1.50
N LEU A 336 -13.08 9.99 1.94
CA LEU A 336 -12.72 10.23 3.33
C LEU A 336 -13.92 10.07 4.26
N ILE A 337 -15.07 10.61 3.88
CA ILE A 337 -16.34 10.41 4.59
C ILE A 337 -16.62 8.91 4.73
N GLU A 338 -16.60 8.16 3.62
CA GLU A 338 -16.84 6.72 3.62
C GLU A 338 -15.89 5.98 4.58
N LYS A 339 -14.57 6.24 4.51
CA LYS A 339 -13.59 5.53 5.33
C LYS A 339 -13.71 5.87 6.82
N LEU A 340 -13.99 7.14 7.17
CA LEU A 340 -14.21 7.55 8.56
C LEU A 340 -15.47 6.88 9.14
N LEU A 341 -16.57 6.85 8.39
CA LEU A 341 -17.82 6.22 8.84
C LEU A 341 -17.70 4.70 8.95
N TRP A 342 -17.00 4.06 8.01
CA TRP A 342 -16.69 2.64 8.09
C TRP A 342 -15.90 2.30 9.36
N ARG A 343 -14.83 3.06 9.63
CA ARG A 343 -14.00 2.88 10.83
C ARG A 343 -14.80 3.12 12.11
N LEU A 344 -15.70 4.12 12.09
CA LEU A 344 -16.63 4.40 13.18
C LEU A 344 -17.73 3.34 13.33
N GLY A 345 -18.12 2.63 12.27
CA GLY A 345 -19.16 1.60 12.28
C GLY A 345 -20.58 2.13 12.15
N VAL A 346 -20.71 3.28 11.50
CA VAL A 346 -21.97 3.99 11.32
C VAL A 346 -22.38 3.91 9.85
N ALA A 347 -23.65 3.63 9.58
CA ALA A 347 -24.19 3.59 8.22
C ALA A 347 -24.27 5.01 7.63
N PRO A 348 -24.08 5.21 6.31
CA PRO A 348 -24.20 6.51 5.67
C PRO A 348 -25.57 7.17 5.81
N ASP A 349 -25.62 8.50 5.78
CA ASP A 349 -26.82 9.36 5.89
C ASP A 349 -26.63 10.73 5.17
N GLU A 350 -27.65 11.58 5.12
CA GLU A 350 -27.62 12.86 4.40
C GLU A 350 -26.59 13.88 4.98
N ASP A 351 -26.36 13.86 6.29
CA ASP A 351 -25.49 14.82 7.01
C ASP A 351 -24.02 14.36 7.17
N ASP A 352 -23.59 13.38 6.38
CA ASP A 352 -22.28 12.71 6.55
C ASP A 352 -21.06 13.62 6.41
N ARG A 353 -21.16 14.66 5.59
CA ARG A 353 -20.09 15.66 5.44
C ARG A 353 -19.84 16.41 6.74
N GLU A 354 -20.91 16.83 7.43
CA GLU A 354 -20.80 17.54 8.70
C GLU A 354 -20.30 16.60 9.81
N LEU A 355 -20.77 15.35 9.81
CA LEU A 355 -20.30 14.33 10.73
C LEU A 355 -18.78 14.09 10.57
N ALA A 356 -18.30 13.84 9.35
CA ALA A 356 -16.87 13.62 9.09
C ALA A 356 -16.02 14.84 9.51
N GLN A 357 -16.48 16.07 9.21
CA GLN A 357 -15.80 17.28 9.65
C GLN A 357 -15.74 17.40 11.18
N SER A 358 -16.80 17.01 11.88
CA SER A 358 -16.83 17.01 13.34
C SER A 358 -15.87 16.00 13.96
N ILE A 359 -15.64 14.84 13.31
CA ILE A 359 -14.64 13.84 13.72
C ILE A 359 -13.24 14.46 13.64
N VAL A 360 -12.88 15.01 12.47
CA VAL A 360 -11.56 15.63 12.24
C VAL A 360 -11.33 16.79 13.21
N THR A 361 -12.35 17.63 13.42
CA THR A 361 -12.26 18.77 14.34
C THR A 361 -12.06 18.33 15.79
N ALA A 362 -12.80 17.31 16.24
CA ALA A 362 -12.65 16.79 17.60
C ALA A 362 -11.24 16.21 17.80
N LEU A 363 -10.79 15.35 16.89
CA LEU A 363 -9.46 14.74 16.96
C LEU A 363 -8.32 15.76 16.88
N GLY A 364 -8.48 16.84 16.12
CA GLY A 364 -7.44 17.86 15.95
C GLY A 364 -7.30 18.84 17.13
N THR A 365 -8.25 18.86 18.07
CA THR A 365 -8.25 19.82 19.20
C THR A 365 -8.10 19.18 20.57
N ASP A 366 -8.21 17.85 20.64
CA ASP A 366 -8.17 17.08 21.87
C ASP A 366 -6.98 16.11 21.90
N ASP A 367 -6.52 15.71 23.10
CA ASP A 367 -5.32 14.88 23.26
C ASP A 367 -5.58 13.37 23.07
N VAL A 368 -6.61 13.02 22.31
CA VAL A 368 -7.09 11.65 22.14
C VAL A 368 -6.32 10.94 21.03
N LEU A 369 -5.87 9.72 21.31
CA LEU A 369 -5.22 8.88 20.29
C LEU A 369 -6.24 8.44 19.23
N ILE A 370 -5.83 8.45 17.95
CA ILE A 370 -6.71 8.11 16.82
C ILE A 370 -7.33 6.72 17.01
N ASP A 371 -6.52 5.70 17.30
CA ASP A 371 -7.03 4.33 17.45
C ASP A 371 -7.97 4.19 18.65
N ARG A 372 -7.70 4.92 19.74
CA ARG A 372 -8.56 4.91 20.93
C ARG A 372 -9.92 5.52 20.61
N PHE A 373 -9.95 6.64 19.90
CA PHE A 373 -11.19 7.28 19.49
C PHE A 373 -12.10 6.30 18.72
N PHE A 374 -11.58 5.60 17.71
CA PHE A 374 -12.41 4.70 16.90
C PHE A 374 -12.92 3.47 17.66
N ILE A 375 -12.23 3.04 18.73
CA ILE A 375 -12.74 2.00 19.63
C ILE A 375 -13.84 2.56 20.54
N ASP A 376 -13.56 3.66 21.22
CA ASP A 376 -14.49 4.24 22.21
C ASP A 376 -15.82 4.67 21.58
N TRP A 377 -15.75 5.23 20.38
CA TRP A 377 -16.89 5.73 19.63
C TRP A 377 -17.46 4.72 18.64
N ARG A 378 -17.00 3.45 18.65
CA ARG A 378 -17.47 2.42 17.72
C ARG A 378 -18.99 2.32 17.73
N GLY A 379 -19.60 2.20 16.56
CA GLY A 379 -21.04 2.20 16.36
C GLY A 379 -21.70 3.58 16.52
N GLY A 380 -20.92 4.67 16.58
CA GLY A 380 -21.46 6.03 16.78
C GLY A 380 -22.07 6.24 18.17
N ILE A 381 -21.62 5.48 19.17
CA ILE A 381 -22.13 5.54 20.54
C ILE A 381 -21.18 6.42 21.37
N ASP A 382 -21.70 7.54 21.87
CA ASP A 382 -20.96 8.45 22.75
C ASP A 382 -20.58 7.73 24.07
N PRO A 383 -19.27 7.54 24.35
CA PRO A 383 -18.81 6.90 25.57
C PRO A 383 -19.01 7.78 26.82
N GLY A 384 -19.22 9.09 26.66
CA GLY A 384 -19.23 10.07 27.74
C GLY A 384 -17.90 10.18 28.49
N GLY A 385 -17.91 10.85 29.65
CA GLY A 385 -16.74 11.00 30.51
C GLY A 385 -15.91 12.26 30.25
N GLU A 386 -14.93 12.51 31.13
CA GLU A 386 -14.12 13.75 31.10
C GLU A 386 -13.23 13.84 29.85
N THR A 387 -12.73 12.70 29.35
CA THR A 387 -11.90 12.62 28.13
C THR A 387 -12.59 13.21 26.91
N TYR A 388 -13.93 13.14 26.84
CA TYR A 388 -14.73 13.55 25.69
C TYR A 388 -15.61 14.78 25.98
N ALA A 389 -15.30 15.56 27.01
CA ALA A 389 -16.09 16.73 27.42
C ALA A 389 -15.87 17.99 26.54
N GLY A 390 -14.86 17.98 25.66
CA GLY A 390 -14.50 19.07 24.76
C GLY A 390 -15.65 19.53 23.86
N GLU A 391 -15.58 20.77 23.35
CA GLU A 391 -16.61 21.28 22.43
C GLU A 391 -16.68 20.48 21.12
N GLY A 392 -15.53 20.02 20.61
CA GLY A 392 -15.45 19.16 19.42
C GLY A 392 -16.24 17.87 19.58
N PHE A 393 -15.96 17.11 20.65
CA PHE A 393 -16.69 15.87 20.94
C PHE A 393 -18.17 16.07 21.27
N ARG A 394 -18.55 17.18 21.92
CA ARG A 394 -19.98 17.51 22.12
C ARG A 394 -20.72 17.75 20.80
N LYS A 395 -20.07 18.40 19.82
CA LYS A 395 -20.62 18.55 18.47
C LYS A 395 -20.72 17.21 17.76
N LEU A 396 -19.68 16.39 17.82
CA LEU A 396 -19.69 15.03 17.26
C LEU A 396 -20.86 14.19 17.81
N ALA A 397 -21.04 14.18 19.13
CA ALA A 397 -22.15 13.47 19.78
C ALA A 397 -23.53 13.94 19.27
N ALA A 398 -23.68 15.23 18.98
CA ALA A 398 -24.91 15.78 18.42
C ALA A 398 -25.19 15.27 17.00
N HIS A 399 -24.16 15.21 16.13
CA HIS A 399 -24.28 14.66 14.77
C HIS A 399 -24.52 13.14 14.75
N LEU A 400 -24.09 12.41 15.78
CA LEU A 400 -24.31 10.96 15.90
C LEU A 400 -25.67 10.59 16.52
N LYS A 401 -26.45 11.58 16.99
CA LYS A 401 -27.73 11.32 17.66
C LYS A 401 -28.70 10.59 16.73
N GLY A 402 -29.08 9.37 17.12
CA GLY A 402 -29.99 8.52 16.34
C GLY A 402 -29.30 7.60 15.34
N ARG A 403 -27.97 7.65 15.23
CA ARG A 403 -27.16 6.83 14.31
C ARG A 403 -26.44 5.66 14.99
N ALA A 404 -26.80 5.36 16.24
CA ALA A 404 -26.18 4.31 17.04
C ALA A 404 -26.36 2.92 16.40
N ASN A 405 -25.26 2.18 16.30
CA ASN A 405 -25.22 0.82 15.77
C ASN A 405 -24.55 -0.12 16.79
N GLU A 406 -25.35 -0.68 17.69
CA GLU A 406 -24.85 -1.61 18.73
C GLU A 406 -24.22 -2.87 18.15
N ASN A 407 -24.71 -3.33 16.99
CA ASN A 407 -24.17 -4.52 16.31
C ASN A 407 -22.71 -4.32 15.88
N ALA A 408 -22.28 -3.08 15.68
CA ALA A 408 -20.88 -2.74 15.37
C ALA A 408 -19.90 -3.11 16.49
N ARG A 409 -20.39 -3.40 17.71
CA ARG A 409 -19.61 -3.82 18.88
C ARG A 409 -19.75 -5.32 19.22
N SER A 410 -20.35 -6.11 18.33
CA SER A 410 -20.66 -7.53 18.59
C SER A 410 -19.41 -8.41 18.71
N HIS A 411 -18.30 -8.04 18.06
CA HIS A 411 -17.05 -8.78 18.12
C HIS A 411 -16.30 -8.52 19.46
N PRO A 412 -15.70 -9.54 20.12
CA PRO A 412 -15.02 -9.37 21.41
C PRO A 412 -13.91 -8.32 21.44
N TYR A 413 -13.25 -8.07 20.31
CA TYR A 413 -12.21 -7.03 20.14
C TYR A 413 -12.65 -5.66 20.68
N TRP A 414 -13.92 -5.29 20.49
CA TRP A 414 -14.43 -3.98 20.90
C TRP A 414 -14.52 -3.80 22.42
N SER A 415 -14.29 -4.87 23.19
CA SER A 415 -14.22 -4.84 24.66
C SER A 415 -12.79 -4.86 25.19
N ASP A 416 -11.78 -4.84 24.30
CA ASP A 416 -10.38 -4.83 24.72
C ASP A 416 -10.03 -3.53 25.47
N PRO A 417 -9.17 -3.62 26.50
CA PRO A 417 -8.76 -2.44 27.26
C PRO A 417 -7.91 -1.46 26.44
N ALA A 418 -7.15 -1.96 25.46
CA ALA A 418 -6.24 -1.16 24.64
C ALA A 418 -6.48 -1.41 23.14
N PRO A 419 -6.38 -0.37 22.29
CA PRO A 419 -6.43 -0.56 20.85
C PRO A 419 -5.25 -1.37 20.33
N CYS A 420 -5.48 -2.11 19.25
CA CYS A 420 -4.39 -2.61 18.43
C CYS A 420 -3.80 -1.44 17.62
N SER A 421 -2.71 -0.85 18.13
CA SER A 421 -2.02 0.29 17.48
C SER A 421 -0.85 -0.18 16.61
N MET A 422 -0.12 0.72 15.97
CA MET A 422 1.18 0.41 15.34
C MET A 422 2.13 1.60 15.43
N HIS A 423 2.23 2.18 16.63
CA HIS A 423 3.17 3.27 16.91
C HIS A 423 4.61 2.79 16.88
N ILE A 424 5.55 3.71 16.69
CA ILE A 424 6.96 3.37 16.43
C ILE A 424 7.60 2.59 17.58
N GLU A 425 7.27 2.92 18.83
CA GLU A 425 7.81 2.22 20.00
C GLU A 425 7.41 0.73 20.00
N GLU A 426 6.21 0.39 19.53
CA GLU A 426 5.78 -1.00 19.39
C GLU A 426 6.57 -1.72 18.28
N VAL A 427 6.80 -1.05 17.15
CA VAL A 427 7.58 -1.60 16.03
C VAL A 427 9.03 -1.86 16.45
N GLU A 428 9.65 -0.91 17.15
CA GLU A 428 11.02 -1.04 17.66
C GLU A 428 11.10 -2.12 18.74
N THR A 429 10.13 -2.21 19.65
CA THR A 429 10.09 -3.30 20.66
C THR A 429 10.02 -4.68 20.02
N ILE A 430 9.19 -4.86 18.98
CA ILE A 430 9.13 -6.12 18.21
C ILE A 430 10.46 -6.40 17.53
N TRP A 431 11.07 -5.38 16.93
CA TRP A 431 12.35 -5.54 16.25
C TRP A 431 13.48 -5.87 17.23
N ASP A 432 13.55 -5.23 18.39
CA ASP A 432 14.58 -5.45 19.41
C ASP A 432 14.54 -6.89 19.92
N ALA A 433 13.35 -7.46 20.11
CA ALA A 433 13.20 -8.88 20.45
C ALA A 433 13.84 -9.81 19.40
N ILE A 434 13.64 -9.54 18.11
CA ILE A 434 14.22 -10.31 16.99
C ILE A 434 15.73 -10.07 16.88
N ALA A 435 16.16 -8.81 17.00
CA ALA A 435 17.55 -8.43 16.78
C ALA A 435 18.47 -8.92 17.90
N GLU A 436 18.03 -8.81 19.16
CA GLU A 436 18.84 -9.14 20.33
C GLU A 436 18.74 -10.61 20.73
N ASN A 437 17.57 -11.23 20.55
CA ASN A 437 17.28 -12.56 21.11
C ASN A 437 16.83 -13.59 20.07
N ASP A 438 16.73 -13.22 18.78
CA ASP A 438 16.07 -14.00 17.71
C ASP A 438 14.68 -14.50 18.14
N ASP A 439 13.98 -13.70 18.95
CA ASP A 439 12.62 -13.99 19.41
C ASP A 439 11.59 -13.38 18.45
N TRP A 440 10.95 -14.25 17.68
CA TRP A 440 9.94 -13.89 16.67
C TRP A 440 8.52 -13.87 17.22
N GLN A 441 8.30 -14.36 18.44
CA GLN A 441 6.98 -14.49 19.03
C GLN A 441 6.22 -13.15 19.08
N PRO A 442 6.85 -12.00 19.47
CA PRO A 442 6.15 -10.71 19.48
C PRO A 442 5.63 -10.27 18.12
N LEU A 443 6.35 -10.58 17.03
CA LEU A 443 5.89 -10.28 15.67
C LEU A 443 4.63 -11.09 15.33
N TYR A 444 4.63 -12.39 15.61
CA TYR A 444 3.51 -13.25 15.28
C TYR A 444 2.26 -12.93 16.12
N GLU A 445 2.44 -12.67 17.41
CA GLU A 445 1.34 -12.21 18.28
C GLU A 445 0.75 -10.88 17.80
N LYS A 446 1.61 -9.97 17.31
CA LYS A 446 1.15 -8.70 16.73
C LYS A 446 0.32 -8.92 15.47
N ILE A 447 0.77 -9.81 14.56
CA ILE A 447 0.03 -10.15 13.34
C ILE A 447 -1.33 -10.76 13.68
N ASP A 448 -1.40 -11.67 14.65
CA ASP A 448 -2.68 -12.27 15.08
C ASP A 448 -3.63 -11.22 15.68
N ALA A 449 -3.10 -10.27 16.48
CA ALA A 449 -3.89 -9.17 17.03
C ALA A 449 -4.43 -8.24 15.94
N ILE A 450 -3.63 -7.94 14.91
CA ILE A 450 -4.03 -7.14 13.75
C ILE A 450 -5.13 -7.85 12.96
N ARG A 451 -4.96 -9.14 12.66
CA ARG A 451 -5.95 -9.93 11.91
C ARG A 451 -7.27 -10.04 12.66
N ARG A 452 -7.23 -10.25 13.98
CA ARG A 452 -8.43 -10.21 14.84
C ARG A 452 -9.14 -8.86 14.80
N MET A 453 -8.39 -7.76 14.76
CA MET A 453 -8.97 -6.42 14.56
C MET A 453 -9.61 -6.31 13.17
N GLY A 454 -8.93 -6.77 12.11
CA GLY A 454 -9.46 -6.79 10.75
C GLY A 454 -10.78 -7.55 10.64
N GLU A 455 -10.87 -8.73 11.25
CA GLU A 455 -12.11 -9.51 11.36
C GLU A 455 -13.23 -8.72 12.07
N ALA A 456 -12.91 -8.00 13.15
CA ALA A 456 -13.85 -7.17 13.88
C ALA A 456 -14.35 -5.95 13.08
N MET A 457 -13.49 -5.41 12.20
CA MET A 457 -13.80 -4.32 11.27
C MET A 457 -14.59 -4.80 10.05
N GLY A 458 -14.53 -6.10 9.73
CA GLY A 458 -15.10 -6.69 8.51
C GLY A 458 -14.22 -6.48 7.26
N ALA A 459 -12.91 -6.38 7.45
CA ALA A 459 -11.91 -6.19 6.39
C ALA A 459 -11.58 -7.48 5.62
#